data_AF-A0AA35IQG6-F1
#
_entry.id   AF-A0AA35IQG6-F1
#
_cell.length_a   1.000
_cell.length_b   1.000
_cell.length_c   1.000
_cell.angle_alpha   90.00
_cell.angle_beta   90.00
_cell.angle_gamma   90.00
#
_symmetry.space_group_name_H-M   'P 1'
#
loop_
_entity.id
_entity.type
_entity.pdbx_description
1 polymer ?
#
loop_
_entity_poly.entity_id
_entity_poly.type
_entity_poly.pdbx_seq_one_letter_code
_entity_poly.pdbx_strand_id
1 'polypeptide(L)'
;MKSSKLLVQDAKDYRFNPSIPLRIYLKTCIGILEKAQYAFQVNDLSLAFIYYFRYVDLLTNKLSKHPELSFMDPVSSSSIYKREYLQLIKLEVPAVCKIIESLRRQIDSQCSKLQTSLANNIAKPNTNTNTGPVQVEQRSLPKKSFDEYSFNQSISFFQQISNTQLNTATNPQSQDATRDEAYRLNYPELPRLTFST
;
A
#
# COMPACT_ATOMS: atom_id res chain seq x y z
N MET A 1 1.21 -1.16 -2.82
CA MET A 1 2.12 -1.95 -1.94
C MET A 1 3.52 -1.90 -2.55
N LYS A 2 4.55 -1.56 -1.77
CA LYS A 2 5.94 -1.54 -2.26
C LYS A 2 6.49 -2.97 -2.34
N SER A 3 7.42 -3.24 -3.25
CA SER A 3 8.10 -4.54 -3.31
C SER A 3 9.09 -4.70 -2.16
N SER A 4 9.41 -5.94 -1.78
CA SER A 4 10.37 -6.21 -0.71
C SER A 4 11.73 -5.54 -0.94
N LYS A 5 12.20 -5.46 -2.20
CA LYS A 5 13.46 -4.78 -2.56
C LYS A 5 13.44 -3.29 -2.22
N LEU A 6 12.34 -2.60 -2.53
CA LEU A 6 12.18 -1.18 -2.20
C LEU A 6 12.07 -0.96 -0.69
N LEU A 7 11.35 -1.84 0.01
CA LEU A 7 11.26 -1.78 1.48
C LEU A 7 12.61 -1.97 2.17
N VAL A 8 13.49 -2.81 1.63
CA VAL A 8 14.87 -2.95 2.13
C VAL A 8 15.67 -1.65 1.96
N GLN A 9 15.47 -0.93 0.85
CA GLN A 9 16.11 0.36 0.63
C GLN A 9 15.61 1.40 1.64
N ASP A 10 14.29 1.50 1.82
CA ASP A 10 13.67 2.38 2.81
C ASP A 10 14.14 2.06 4.24
N ALA A 11 14.33 0.78 4.56
CA ALA A 11 14.82 0.35 5.87
C ALA A 11 16.27 0.80 6.14
N LYS A 12 17.12 0.83 5.11
CA LYS A 12 18.52 1.27 5.19
C LYS A 12 18.70 2.78 5.15
N ASP A 13 17.67 3.53 4.79
CA ASP A 13 17.72 5.00 4.73
C ASP A 13 17.63 5.62 6.13
N TYR A 14 18.75 5.62 6.84
CA TYR A 14 18.92 6.34 8.09
C TYR A 14 20.40 6.72 8.29
N ARG A 15 20.64 7.77 9.07
CA ARG A 15 21.99 8.27 9.38
C ARG A 15 22.49 7.67 10.69
N PHE A 16 23.71 7.13 10.66
CA PHE A 16 24.42 6.64 11.84
C PHE A 16 25.51 7.63 12.24
N ASN A 17 25.59 7.94 13.53
CA ASN A 17 26.59 8.86 14.08
C ASN A 17 27.44 8.14 15.16
N PRO A 18 28.74 7.88 14.91
CA PRO A 18 29.60 7.17 15.86
C PRO A 18 29.97 7.98 17.12
N SER A 19 29.65 9.28 17.17
CA SER A 19 29.87 10.11 18.36
C SER A 19 28.79 9.90 19.43
N ILE A 20 27.67 9.26 19.09
CA ILE A 20 26.57 8.99 20.03
C ILE A 20 26.92 7.76 20.86
N PRO A 21 26.84 7.81 22.22
CA PRO A 21 27.18 6.67 23.07
C PRO A 21 26.41 5.38 22.75
N LEU A 22 27.08 4.23 22.87
CA LEU A 22 26.52 2.90 22.54
C LEU A 22 25.18 2.64 23.24
N ARG A 23 25.07 3.01 24.53
CA ARG A 23 23.86 2.85 25.33
C ARG A 23 22.60 3.45 24.70
N ILE A 24 22.75 4.56 23.96
CA ILE A 24 21.63 5.26 23.33
C ILE A 24 21.13 4.45 22.14
N TYR A 25 22.05 3.85 21.37
CA TYR A 25 21.68 2.97 20.27
C TYR A 25 21.00 1.69 20.76
N LEU A 26 21.49 1.08 21.85
CA LEU A 26 20.85 -0.09 22.44
C LEU A 26 19.42 0.23 22.91
N LYS A 27 19.20 1.38 23.56
CA LYS A 27 17.85 1.85 23.89
C LYS A 27 16.99 2.09 22.64
N THR A 28 17.59 2.60 21.57
CA THR A 28 16.90 2.83 20.30
C THR A 28 16.49 1.50 19.65
N CYS A 29 17.32 0.46 19.74
CA CYS A 29 16.99 -0.89 19.25
C CYS A 29 15.71 -1.43 19.89
N ILE A 30 15.53 -1.23 21.20
CA ILE A 30 14.29 -1.61 21.92
C ILE A 30 13.09 -0.86 21.32
N GLY A 31 13.19 0.46 21.17
CA GLY A 31 12.11 1.25 20.58
C GLY A 31 11.80 0.91 19.11
N ILE A 32 12.80 0.46 18.33
CA ILE A 32 12.56 -0.04 16.97
C ILE A 32 11.79 -1.35 17.01
N LEU A 33 12.12 -2.28 17.91
CA LEU A 33 11.42 -3.55 18.07
C LEU A 33 9.97 -3.36 18.53
N GLU A 34 9.73 -2.49 19.50
CA GLU A 34 8.38 -2.17 19.96
C GLU A 34 7.51 -1.62 18.83
N LYS A 35 8.05 -0.69 18.02
CA LYS A 35 7.37 -0.18 16.83
C LYS A 35 7.13 -1.26 15.78
N ALA A 36 8.08 -2.17 15.60
CA ALA A 36 7.93 -3.29 14.67
C ALA A 36 6.79 -4.22 15.10
N GLN A 37 6.74 -4.57 16.40
CA GLN A 37 5.69 -5.40 16.97
C GLN A 37 4.33 -4.73 16.88
N TYR A 38 4.24 -3.44 17.22
CA TYR A 38 3.01 -2.66 17.08
C TYR A 38 2.51 -2.64 15.62
N ALA A 39 3.40 -2.34 14.66
CA ALA A 39 3.04 -2.37 13.24
C ALA A 39 2.56 -3.76 12.78
N PHE A 40 3.17 -4.82 13.30
CA PHE A 40 2.74 -6.20 13.02
C PHE A 40 1.35 -6.50 13.60
N GLN A 41 1.05 -6.04 14.82
CA GLN A 41 -0.28 -6.19 15.45
C GLN A 41 -1.37 -5.43 14.70
N VAL A 42 -1.05 -4.25 14.15
CA VAL A 42 -1.94 -3.45 13.30
C VAL A 42 -2.03 -4.02 11.87
N ASN A 43 -1.36 -5.15 11.60
CA ASN A 43 -1.30 -5.82 10.29
C ASN A 43 -0.69 -4.96 9.17
N ASP A 44 0.13 -3.95 9.52
CA ASP A 44 0.97 -3.24 8.57
C ASP A 44 2.30 -3.99 8.38
N LEU A 45 2.25 -5.00 7.49
CA LEU A 45 3.39 -5.85 7.18
C LEU A 45 4.57 -5.07 6.56
N SER A 46 4.28 -4.00 5.81
CA SER A 46 5.31 -3.20 5.14
C SER A 46 6.13 -2.43 6.16
N LEU A 47 5.45 -1.76 7.10
CA LEU A 47 6.10 -0.99 8.15
C LEU A 47 6.79 -1.89 9.16
N ALA A 48 6.17 -3.02 9.54
CA ALA A 48 6.79 -4.02 10.41
C ALA A 48 8.09 -4.54 9.79
N PHE A 49 8.09 -4.88 8.50
CA PHE A 49 9.27 -5.33 7.78
C PHE A 49 10.39 -4.27 7.80
N ILE A 50 10.06 -2.99 7.55
CA ILE A 50 11.03 -1.90 7.60
C ILE A 50 11.70 -1.82 8.97
N TYR A 51 10.94 -1.86 10.06
CA TYR A 51 11.50 -1.73 11.40
C TYR A 51 12.35 -2.95 11.80
N TYR A 52 11.89 -4.18 11.55
CA TYR A 52 12.68 -5.37 11.83
C TYR A 52 13.98 -5.39 11.02
N PHE A 53 13.92 -5.06 9.73
CA PHE A 53 15.11 -5.01 8.88
C PHE A 53 16.08 -3.92 9.35
N ARG A 54 15.57 -2.75 9.72
CA ARG A 54 16.38 -1.65 10.26
C ARG A 54 17.07 -2.02 11.57
N TYR A 55 16.39 -2.74 12.46
CA TYR A 55 16.99 -3.25 13.70
C TYR A 55 18.19 -4.16 13.41
N VAL A 56 18.04 -5.11 12.49
CA VAL A 56 19.11 -6.03 12.11
C VAL A 56 20.26 -5.30 11.42
N ASP A 57 19.97 -4.40 10.49
CA ASP A 57 20.99 -3.59 9.79
C ASP A 57 21.78 -2.71 10.76
N LEU A 58 21.09 -2.06 11.72
CA LEU A 58 21.73 -1.24 12.74
C LEU A 58 22.70 -2.05 13.58
N LEU A 59 22.28 -3.22 14.06
CA LEU A 59 23.12 -4.08 14.90
C LEU A 59 24.29 -4.68 14.13
N THR A 60 24.05 -5.25 12.95
CA THR A 60 25.05 -6.03 12.22
C THR A 60 26.03 -5.17 11.41
N ASN A 61 25.56 -4.08 10.80
CA ASN A 61 26.36 -3.30 9.86
C ASN A 61 26.92 -2.00 10.44
N LYS A 62 26.12 -1.27 11.22
CA LYS A 62 26.52 0.06 11.73
C LYS A 62 27.15 -0.02 13.11
N LEU A 63 26.45 -0.65 14.06
CA LEU A 63 26.90 -0.75 15.45
C LEU A 63 28.18 -1.57 15.57
N SER A 64 28.35 -2.62 14.78
CA SER A 64 29.59 -3.41 14.76
C SER A 64 30.87 -2.59 14.53
N LYS A 65 30.77 -1.38 13.97
CA LYS A 65 31.88 -0.45 13.71
C LYS A 65 32.00 0.67 14.76
N HIS A 66 31.21 0.63 15.83
CA HIS A 66 31.19 1.67 16.85
C HIS A 66 32.51 1.68 17.65
N PRO A 67 33.10 2.86 17.93
CA PRO A 67 34.37 2.96 18.64
C PRO A 67 34.36 2.21 19.99
N GLU A 68 33.30 2.38 20.80
CA GLU A 68 33.15 1.67 22.09
C GLU A 68 33.15 0.14 22.00
N LEU A 69 32.87 -0.45 20.82
CA LEU A 69 32.98 -1.89 20.62
C LEU A 69 34.37 -2.32 20.12
N SER A 70 35.04 -1.44 19.38
CA SER A 70 36.36 -1.65 18.79
C SER A 70 37.51 -1.52 19.78
N PHE A 71 37.37 -0.71 20.84
CA PHE A 71 38.42 -0.61 21.86
C PHE A 71 38.54 -1.94 22.63
N MET A 72 39.57 -2.72 22.29
CA MET A 72 40.04 -3.87 23.05
C MET A 72 40.96 -3.37 24.16
N ASP A 73 40.42 -2.74 25.19
CA ASP A 73 41.14 -2.63 26.45
C ASP A 73 40.84 -3.89 27.29
N PRO A 74 41.82 -4.81 27.48
CA PRO A 74 41.62 -6.02 28.26
C PRO A 74 41.56 -5.77 29.77
N VAL A 75 41.88 -4.55 30.23
CA VAL A 75 42.03 -4.21 31.66
C VAL A 75 40.82 -3.44 32.19
N SER A 76 40.13 -2.70 31.32
CA SER A 76 38.92 -1.96 31.67
C SER A 76 37.72 -2.88 31.49
N SER A 77 37.27 -3.49 32.59
CA SER A 77 35.96 -4.13 32.78
C SER A 77 35.04 -3.96 31.56
N SER A 78 34.91 -5.01 30.75
CA SER A 78 34.12 -5.01 29.52
C SER A 78 32.79 -4.29 29.75
N SER A 79 32.64 -3.10 29.14
CA SER A 79 31.46 -2.25 29.29
C SER A 79 30.18 -3.10 29.25
N ILE A 80 29.30 -2.97 30.25
CA ILE A 80 28.05 -3.75 30.37
C ILE A 80 27.29 -3.74 29.03
N TYR A 81 27.28 -2.58 28.37
CA TYR A 81 26.66 -2.36 27.06
C TYR A 81 27.27 -3.19 25.92
N LYS A 82 28.57 -3.50 25.97
CA LYS A 82 29.22 -4.40 25.02
C LYS A 82 28.74 -5.83 25.19
N ARG A 83 28.59 -6.28 26.44
CA ARG A 83 28.05 -7.62 26.74
C ARG A 83 26.60 -7.74 26.29
N GLU A 84 25.79 -6.73 26.58
CA GLU A 84 24.39 -6.64 26.12
C GLU A 84 24.32 -6.71 24.59
N TYR A 85 25.10 -5.89 23.88
CA TYR A 85 25.18 -5.94 22.42
C TYR A 85 25.52 -7.33 21.88
N LEU A 86 26.53 -8.00 22.44
CA LEU A 86 26.92 -9.35 22.01
C LEU A 86 25.81 -10.38 22.27
N GLN A 87 25.07 -10.23 23.36
CA GLN A 87 23.92 -11.08 23.65
C GLN A 87 22.79 -10.87 22.64
N LEU A 88 22.48 -9.62 22.28
CA LEU A 88 21.49 -9.30 21.24
C LEU A 88 21.89 -9.94 19.89
N ILE A 89 23.15 -9.81 19.49
CA ILE A 89 23.66 -10.42 18.25
C ILE A 89 23.53 -11.94 18.27
N LYS A 90 23.83 -12.59 19.40
CA LYS A 90 23.85 -14.06 19.48
C LYS A 90 22.44 -14.67 19.59
N LEU A 91 21.53 -14.02 20.33
CA LEU A 91 20.22 -14.58 20.65
C LEU A 91 19.09 -13.97 19.83
N GLU A 92 19.01 -12.63 19.77
CA GLU A 92 17.87 -11.94 19.18
C GLU A 92 17.96 -11.84 17.66
N VAL A 93 19.13 -11.47 17.11
CA VAL A 93 19.28 -11.28 15.66
C VAL A 93 18.88 -12.52 14.85
N PRO A 94 19.28 -13.77 15.20
CA PRO A 94 18.82 -14.96 14.49
C PRO A 94 17.30 -15.15 14.52
N ALA A 95 16.64 -14.81 15.63
CA ALA A 95 15.20 -14.90 15.75
C ALA A 95 14.51 -13.84 14.86
N VAL A 96 14.99 -12.60 14.89
CA VAL A 96 14.45 -11.50 14.08
C VAL A 96 14.67 -11.76 12.59
N CYS A 97 15.79 -12.34 12.17
CA CYS A 97 16.02 -12.73 10.78
C CYS A 97 14.95 -13.72 10.27
N LYS A 98 14.54 -14.69 11.08
CA LYS A 98 13.44 -15.61 10.72
C LYS A 98 12.12 -14.88 10.52
N ILE A 99 11.83 -13.88 11.36
CA ILE A 99 10.63 -13.04 11.25
C ILE A 99 10.68 -12.24 9.93
N ILE A 100 11.82 -11.61 9.62
CA ILE A 100 12.02 -10.85 8.38
C ILE A 100 11.83 -11.75 7.16
N GLU A 101 12.38 -12.97 7.16
CA GLU A 101 12.21 -13.91 6.06
C GLU A 101 10.75 -14.31 5.86
N SER A 102 10.01 -14.55 6.95
CA SER A 102 8.58 -14.83 6.91
C SER A 102 7.79 -13.66 6.32
N LEU A 103 8.02 -12.45 6.84
CA LEU A 103 7.39 -11.21 6.35
C LEU A 103 7.70 -10.96 4.86
N ARG A 104 8.95 -11.21 4.44
CA ARG A 104 9.35 -11.09 3.04
C ARG A 104 8.52 -11.99 2.14
N ARG A 105 8.36 -13.28 2.51
CA ARG A 105 7.54 -14.23 1.75
C ARG A 105 6.08 -13.76 1.64
N GLN A 106 5.53 -13.22 2.73
CA GLN A 106 4.16 -12.70 2.74
C GLN A 106 4.01 -11.48 1.82
N ILE A 107 4.91 -10.51 1.90
CA ILE A 107 4.91 -9.30 1.07
C ILE A 107 5.09 -9.66 -0.40
N ASP A 108 6.04 -10.53 -0.72
CA ASP A 108 6.29 -10.97 -2.11
C ASP A 108 5.08 -11.72 -2.68
N SER A 109 4.40 -12.55 -1.86
CA SER A 109 3.16 -13.23 -2.26
C SER A 109 2.03 -12.24 -2.55
N GLN A 110 1.82 -11.25 -1.68
CA GLN A 110 0.81 -10.21 -1.88
C GLN A 110 1.11 -9.35 -3.11
N CYS A 111 2.38 -8.99 -3.31
CA CYS A 111 2.82 -8.22 -4.48
C CYS A 111 2.59 -9.01 -5.78
N SER A 112 2.95 -10.29 -5.79
CA SER A 112 2.71 -11.18 -6.94
C SER A 112 1.22 -11.32 -7.26
N LYS A 113 0.37 -11.51 -6.25
CA LYS A 113 -1.10 -11.54 -6.42
C LYS A 113 -1.65 -10.24 -7.01
N LEU A 114 -1.14 -9.10 -6.56
CA LEU A 114 -1.55 -7.81 -7.09
C LEU A 114 -1.10 -7.66 -8.55
N GLN A 115 0.14 -8.04 -8.88
CA GLN A 115 0.66 -7.99 -10.24
C GLN A 115 -0.12 -8.88 -11.20
N THR A 116 -0.45 -10.11 -10.81
CA THR A 116 -1.29 -11.01 -11.62
C THR A 116 -2.71 -10.47 -11.75
N SER A 117 -3.30 -9.92 -10.68
CA SER A 117 -4.64 -9.31 -10.74
C SER A 117 -4.68 -8.11 -11.67
N LEU A 118 -3.65 -7.26 -11.66
CA LEU A 118 -3.54 -6.14 -12.58
C LEU A 118 -3.33 -6.61 -14.02
N ALA A 119 -2.41 -7.54 -14.26
CA ALA A 119 -2.16 -8.09 -15.59
C ALA A 119 -3.40 -8.76 -16.21
N ASN A 120 -4.23 -9.41 -15.38
CA ASN A 120 -5.48 -10.01 -15.83
C ASN A 120 -6.60 -8.98 -16.10
N ASN A 121 -6.55 -7.80 -15.47
CA ASN A 121 -7.51 -6.70 -15.70
C ASN A 121 -7.11 -5.79 -16.87
N ILE A 122 -5.82 -5.71 -17.19
CA ILE A 122 -5.31 -4.97 -18.35
C ILE A 122 -5.47 -5.88 -19.58
N ALA A 123 -6.70 -5.96 -20.09
CA ALA A 123 -7.08 -6.43 -21.42
C ALA A 123 -6.21 -7.55 -22.04
N LYS A 124 -6.73 -8.78 -22.04
CA LYS A 124 -6.42 -9.69 -23.15
C LYS A 124 -6.94 -9.01 -24.43
N PRO A 125 -6.09 -8.61 -25.41
CA PRO A 125 -6.61 -8.28 -26.72
C PRO A 125 -7.27 -9.55 -27.25
N ASN A 126 -8.58 -9.49 -27.49
CA ASN A 126 -9.37 -10.59 -28.01
C ASN A 126 -8.94 -10.85 -29.45
N THR A 127 -7.84 -11.56 -29.67
CA THR A 127 -7.46 -12.09 -30.98
C THR A 127 -8.20 -13.40 -31.20
N ASN A 128 -9.53 -13.32 -31.36
CA ASN A 128 -10.30 -14.39 -31.96
C ASN A 128 -10.26 -14.21 -33.49
N THR A 129 -9.17 -14.67 -34.10
CA THR A 129 -9.11 -14.93 -35.54
C THR A 129 -9.40 -16.41 -35.77
N ASN A 130 -10.67 -16.75 -36.06
CA ASN A 130 -11.10 -17.73 -37.07
C ASN A 130 -12.48 -18.30 -36.74
N THR A 131 -13.52 -17.81 -37.43
CA THR A 131 -14.55 -18.62 -38.14
C THR A 131 -15.61 -17.70 -38.79
N GLY A 132 -15.70 -17.73 -40.13
CA GLY A 132 -16.87 -17.28 -40.92
C GLY A 132 -16.83 -15.86 -41.52
N PRO A 133 -17.17 -15.67 -42.81
CA PRO A 133 -17.33 -14.35 -43.42
C PRO A 133 -18.69 -13.80 -43.02
N VAL A 134 -18.76 -13.12 -41.87
CA VAL A 134 -19.93 -12.34 -41.47
C VAL A 134 -19.50 -10.89 -41.41
N GLN A 135 -20.24 -10.06 -42.15
CA GLN A 135 -20.01 -8.64 -42.34
C GLN A 135 -19.63 -7.94 -41.03
N VAL A 136 -18.40 -7.42 -41.01
CA VAL A 136 -17.93 -6.49 -39.99
C VAL A 136 -18.65 -5.17 -40.23
N GLU A 137 -19.75 -4.93 -39.52
CA GLU A 137 -20.17 -3.57 -39.23
C GLU A 137 -19.05 -2.93 -38.40
N GLN A 138 -18.16 -2.23 -39.10
CA GLN A 138 -17.19 -1.34 -38.49
C GLN A 138 -17.99 -0.29 -37.70
N ARG A 139 -18.19 -0.52 -36.40
CA ARG A 139 -18.50 0.57 -35.48
C ARG A 139 -17.27 1.48 -35.45
N SER A 140 -17.24 2.43 -36.38
CA SER A 140 -16.33 3.55 -36.32
C SER A 140 -16.52 4.24 -34.97
N LEU A 141 -15.41 4.54 -34.30
CA LEU A 141 -15.40 5.46 -33.18
C LEU A 141 -16.26 6.68 -33.53
N PRO A 142 -17.12 7.18 -32.62
CA PRO A 142 -17.95 8.33 -32.90
C PRO A 142 -17.04 9.46 -33.40
N LYS A 143 -17.20 9.85 -34.68
CA LYS A 143 -16.44 10.97 -35.29
C LYS A 143 -16.85 12.33 -34.72
N LYS A 144 -17.73 12.35 -33.71
CA LYS A 144 -18.13 13.58 -33.03
C LYS A 144 -16.92 14.05 -32.23
N SER A 145 -16.40 15.21 -32.62
CA SER A 145 -15.48 16.00 -31.79
C SER A 145 -16.07 16.08 -30.38
N PHE A 146 -15.22 15.90 -29.38
CA PHE A 146 -15.59 16.01 -27.97
C PHE A 146 -16.39 17.30 -27.73
N ASP A 147 -17.66 17.14 -27.38
CA ASP A 147 -18.53 18.27 -27.04
C ASP A 147 -18.34 18.59 -25.57
N GLU A 148 -17.41 19.52 -25.32
CA GLU A 148 -17.03 19.99 -23.99
C GLU A 148 -18.22 20.59 -23.22
N TYR A 149 -19.23 21.12 -23.91
CA TYR A 149 -20.43 21.64 -23.26
C TYR A 149 -21.28 20.51 -22.69
N SER A 150 -21.51 19.43 -23.46
CA SER A 150 -22.22 18.24 -22.97
C SER A 150 -21.50 17.56 -21.80
N PHE A 151 -20.16 17.53 -21.87
CA PHE A 151 -19.33 16.96 -20.82
C PHE A 151 -19.42 17.78 -19.53
N ASN A 152 -19.28 19.10 -19.63
CA ASN A 152 -19.39 19.99 -18.48
C ASN A 152 -20.80 19.96 -17.86
N GLN A 153 -21.86 19.80 -18.66
CA GLN A 153 -23.20 19.53 -18.13
C GLN A 153 -23.24 18.23 -17.32
N SER A 154 -22.67 17.14 -17.85
CA SER A 154 -22.65 15.86 -17.13
C SER A 154 -21.89 15.95 -15.80
N ILE A 155 -20.76 16.66 -15.76
CA ILE A 155 -19.97 16.88 -14.55
C ILE A 155 -20.75 17.73 -13.53
N SER A 156 -21.41 18.80 -13.98
CA SER A 156 -22.22 19.65 -13.09
C SER A 156 -23.37 18.86 -12.46
N PHE A 157 -24.02 17.97 -13.22
CA PHE A 157 -25.07 17.08 -12.71
C PHE A 157 -24.56 16.12 -11.64
N PHE A 158 -23.39 15.50 -11.85
CA PHE A 158 -22.77 14.63 -10.85
C PHE A 158 -22.40 15.38 -9.57
N GLN A 159 -21.88 16.61 -9.67
CA GLN A 159 -21.60 17.45 -8.50
C GLN A 159 -22.88 17.81 -7.74
N GLN A 160 -23.98 18.06 -8.46
CA GLN A 160 -25.27 18.40 -7.86
C GLN A 160 -25.88 17.21 -7.09
N ILE A 161 -25.74 15.98 -7.60
CA ILE A 161 -26.13 14.75 -6.89
C ILE A 161 -25.26 14.54 -5.65
N SER A 162 -23.95 14.75 -5.78
CA SER A 162 -22.97 14.59 -4.69
C SER A 162 -23.32 15.51 -3.50
N ASN A 163 -23.73 16.75 -3.80
CA ASN A 163 -24.07 17.74 -2.78
C ASN A 163 -25.48 17.55 -2.21
N THR A 164 -26.42 16.93 -2.94
CA THR A 164 -27.78 16.66 -2.44
C THR A 164 -27.83 15.43 -1.53
N GLN A 165 -27.01 14.40 -1.74
CA GLN A 165 -26.96 13.23 -0.86
C GLN A 165 -26.34 13.49 0.51
N LEU A 166 -25.54 14.56 0.67
CA LEU A 166 -24.92 14.93 1.95
C LEU A 166 -25.82 15.79 2.85
N ASN A 167 -26.93 16.34 2.34
CA ASN A 167 -27.83 17.23 3.09
C ASN A 167 -29.19 16.60 3.46
N THR A 168 -29.46 15.33 3.12
CA THR A 168 -30.70 14.62 3.47
C THR A 168 -30.55 13.64 4.63
N ALA A 169 -29.83 14.05 5.68
CA ALA A 169 -29.74 13.32 6.95
C ALA A 169 -30.38 14.11 8.10
N THR A 170 -31.61 14.62 7.92
CA THR A 170 -32.47 15.04 9.03
C THR A 170 -33.94 15.09 8.58
N ASN A 171 -34.80 14.39 9.33
CA ASN A 171 -36.26 14.31 9.31
C ASN A 171 -36.96 13.33 8.34
N PRO A 172 -37.62 12.28 8.89
CA PRO A 172 -38.69 11.57 8.23
C PRO A 172 -40.04 12.09 8.76
N GLN A 173 -40.78 12.86 7.96
CA GLN A 173 -42.23 12.95 8.13
C GLN A 173 -42.94 13.40 6.85
N SER A 174 -43.81 12.50 6.37
CA SER A 174 -45.10 12.77 5.73
C SER A 174 -45.19 13.04 4.21
N GLN A 175 -46.02 12.17 3.59
CA GLN A 175 -46.99 12.42 2.50
C GLN A 175 -46.42 12.55 1.07
N ASP A 176 -46.66 11.59 0.18
CA ASP A 176 -47.88 11.24 -0.58
C ASP A 176 -47.93 11.91 -1.97
N ALA A 177 -48.02 11.05 -2.98
CA ALA A 177 -48.51 11.30 -4.34
C ALA A 177 -48.01 12.54 -5.13
N THR A 178 -46.78 12.49 -5.70
CA THR A 178 -46.40 13.07 -7.02
C THR A 178 -44.92 12.78 -7.34
N ARG A 179 -44.47 11.52 -7.29
CA ARG A 179 -43.03 11.17 -7.35
C ARG A 179 -42.56 10.34 -8.56
N ASP A 180 -43.36 10.21 -9.61
CA ASP A 180 -42.98 9.38 -10.77
C ASP A 180 -42.31 10.13 -11.95
N GLU A 181 -42.23 11.47 -11.94
CA GLU A 181 -41.63 12.22 -13.07
C GLU A 181 -40.20 12.72 -12.84
N ALA A 182 -39.74 12.82 -11.59
CA ALA A 182 -38.42 13.40 -11.29
C ALA A 182 -37.22 12.44 -11.46
N TYR A 183 -37.47 11.15 -11.77
CA TYR A 183 -36.44 10.11 -11.88
C TYR A 183 -36.34 9.48 -13.27
N ARG A 184 -36.86 10.12 -14.33
CA ARG A 184 -36.48 9.75 -15.68
C ARG A 184 -35.05 10.21 -15.95
N LEU A 185 -34.11 9.34 -15.58
CA LEU A 185 -32.72 9.30 -16.04
C LEU A 185 -32.73 9.35 -17.58
N ASN A 186 -32.75 10.58 -18.11
CA ASN A 186 -32.82 10.83 -19.53
C ASN A 186 -31.40 10.69 -20.09
N TYR A 187 -31.02 9.46 -20.41
CA TYR A 187 -29.80 9.14 -21.14
C TYR A 187 -30.13 9.07 -22.64
N PRO A 188 -29.96 10.17 -23.40
CA PRO A 188 -30.29 10.20 -24.84
C PRO A 188 -29.44 9.22 -25.65
N GLU A 189 -28.32 8.75 -25.09
CA GLU A 189 -27.38 7.83 -25.74
C GLU A 189 -27.75 6.34 -25.59
N LEU A 190 -28.75 5.99 -24.78
CA LEU A 190 -29.13 4.59 -24.52
C LEU A 190 -30.36 4.17 -25.35
N PRO A 191 -30.31 3.04 -26.08
CA PRO A 191 -31.48 2.48 -26.75
C PRO A 191 -32.60 2.21 -25.75
N ARG A 192 -33.75 2.86 -25.94
CA ARG A 192 -34.93 2.66 -25.09
C ARG A 192 -35.66 1.40 -25.54
N LEU A 193 -35.70 0.38 -24.69
CA LEU A 193 -36.52 -0.81 -24.90
C LEU A 193 -37.98 -0.44 -24.62
N THR A 194 -38.76 -0.23 -25.67
CA THR A 194 -40.21 -0.10 -25.59
C THR A 194 -40.83 -1.50 -25.66
N PHE A 195 -41.49 -1.95 -24.60
CA PHE A 195 -42.32 -3.14 -24.65
C PHE A 195 -43.73 -2.73 -25.08
N SER A 196 -44.22 -3.28 -26.19
CA SER A 196 -45.63 -3.16 -26.58
C SER A 196 -46.49 -4.03 -25.67
N THR A 197 -47.50 -3.42 -25.07
CA THR A 197 -48.67 -4.08 -24.47
C THR A 197 -49.64 -4.52 -25.54
#